data_AF-A0A9X5H7E6-F1
#
_entry.id   AF-A0A9X5H7E6-F1
#
_cell.length_a   1.000
_cell.length_b   1.000
_cell.length_c   1.000
_cell.angle_alpha   90.00
_cell.angle_beta   90.00
_cell.angle_gamma   90.00
#
_symmetry.space_group_name_H-M   'P 1'
#
loop_
_entity.id
_entity.type
_entity.pdbx_description
1 polymer ?
#
loop_
_entity_poly.entity_id
_entity_poly.type
_entity_poly.pdbx_seq_one_letter_code
_entity_poly.pdbx_strand_id
1 'polypeptide(L)'
;MFNDFYAKDTSKKVRAIKRAQGQAGEHLTKPPYGYIVSPTDKRQWIVDEEAAAVVKRIFDLCIGGKGPMQIAKILKEDKVPTAKAYYAEKKGKALPENPYNWKDSTIVGILERMDYCGHTVNFKSYSKSHKLKKRIPTTKEQQAIFFNTHEAIVEDAVFERVQELRANKRRPTKAERQGLFSGLVYCADCGSKLHFATCRSFNGSQDHYRCAKYKNNTGSCTAHFIREEVLKQIVWSRIFDVTALFFDDIMAFHEMMYAQRSAETEKEMKRRKREVGQAKKRIVELDRTFKRIYEDDISGAISHDRFLKLSAEYEAEQRELEEKVKADQQEVDTYEQNKSDFDSFAAIIRKYVGIKELTPAIVNEFIKKIIVHAPEKVDGKRVQKVDIVFNFVGELNFLSASQPKQQGA
;
A
#
# COMPACT_ATOMS: atom_id res chain seq x y z
N MET A 1 23.03 10.47 -45.35
CA MET A 1 21.65 9.92 -45.23
C MET A 1 21.61 8.46 -44.77
N PHE A 2 22.41 7.55 -45.34
CA PHE A 2 22.37 6.11 -45.02
C PHE A 2 22.52 5.74 -43.52
N ASN A 3 23.43 6.40 -42.80
CA ASN A 3 23.63 6.13 -41.36
C ASN A 3 22.41 6.46 -40.48
N ASP A 4 21.61 7.46 -40.85
CA ASP A 4 20.42 7.85 -40.07
C ASP A 4 19.27 6.83 -40.25
N PHE A 5 19.12 6.27 -41.45
CA PHE A 5 18.17 5.20 -41.72
C PHE A 5 18.53 3.91 -40.97
N TYR A 6 19.81 3.51 -41.00
CA TYR A 6 20.29 2.34 -40.26
C TYR A 6 20.12 2.49 -38.74
N ALA A 7 20.45 3.67 -38.20
CA ALA A 7 20.24 3.98 -36.79
C ALA A 7 18.75 3.96 -36.40
N LYS A 8 17.87 4.47 -37.27
CA LYS A 8 16.42 4.45 -37.05
C LYS A 8 15.86 3.03 -37.05
N ASP A 9 16.27 2.19 -37.99
CA ASP A 9 15.81 0.79 -38.08
C ASP A 9 16.30 -0.05 -36.87
N THR A 10 17.58 0.05 -36.54
CA THR A 10 18.17 -0.60 -35.35
C THR A 10 17.44 -0.16 -34.08
N SER A 11 17.15 1.15 -33.95
CA SER A 11 16.41 1.67 -32.80
C SER A 11 14.99 1.10 -32.73
N LYS A 12 14.29 0.97 -33.86
CA LYS A 12 12.95 0.36 -33.91
C LYS A 12 12.99 -1.11 -33.46
N LYS A 13 13.92 -1.90 -33.98
CA LYS A 13 14.09 -3.33 -33.62
C LYS A 13 14.37 -3.49 -32.12
N VAL A 14 15.33 -2.75 -31.59
CA VAL A 14 15.67 -2.79 -30.15
C VAL A 14 14.47 -2.37 -29.29
N ARG A 15 13.72 -1.35 -29.69
CA ARG A 15 12.49 -0.92 -28.98
C ARG A 15 11.41 -2.01 -29.01
N ALA A 16 11.23 -2.70 -30.14
CA ALA A 16 10.26 -3.79 -30.26
C ALA A 16 10.63 -4.95 -29.35
N ILE A 17 11.90 -5.37 -29.34
CA ILE A 17 12.41 -6.42 -28.44
C ILE A 17 12.19 -6.01 -26.98
N LYS A 18 12.62 -4.81 -26.57
CA LYS A 18 12.46 -4.34 -25.19
C LYS A 18 11.00 -4.19 -24.79
N ARG A 19 10.12 -3.84 -25.72
CA ARG A 19 8.68 -3.80 -25.47
C ARG A 19 8.11 -5.21 -25.25
N ALA A 20 8.45 -6.17 -26.11
CA ALA A 20 8.02 -7.55 -25.95
C ALA A 20 8.50 -8.14 -24.61
N GLN A 21 9.78 -7.98 -24.28
CA GLN A 21 10.34 -8.38 -22.98
C GLN A 21 9.60 -7.73 -21.81
N GLY A 22 9.41 -6.41 -21.87
CA GLY A 22 8.76 -5.68 -20.79
C GLY A 22 7.28 -6.00 -20.65
N GLN A 23 6.59 -6.37 -21.74
CA GLN A 23 5.20 -6.83 -21.74
C GLN A 23 5.06 -8.26 -21.21
N ALA A 24 6.11 -9.07 -21.31
CA ALA A 24 6.19 -10.40 -20.70
C ALA A 24 6.55 -10.37 -19.21
N GLY A 25 6.66 -9.18 -18.60
CA GLY A 25 7.04 -9.03 -17.20
C GLY A 25 8.55 -9.16 -16.92
N GLU A 26 9.39 -9.27 -17.94
CA GLU A 26 10.84 -9.32 -17.74
C GLU A 26 11.38 -7.99 -17.21
N HIS A 27 12.37 -8.06 -16.33
CA HIS A 27 13.06 -6.87 -15.82
C HIS A 27 13.85 -6.16 -16.94
N LEU A 28 13.51 -4.90 -17.22
CA LEU A 28 14.22 -4.09 -18.21
C LEU A 28 15.44 -3.33 -17.66
N THR A 29 15.60 -3.31 -16.33
CA THR A 29 16.67 -2.58 -15.63
C THR A 29 17.55 -3.51 -14.82
N LYS A 30 18.62 -2.96 -14.24
CA LYS A 30 19.41 -3.68 -13.22
C LYS A 30 18.60 -3.81 -11.92
N PRO A 31 18.92 -4.80 -11.07
CA PRO A 31 18.29 -4.93 -9.75
C PRO A 31 18.43 -3.66 -8.91
N PRO A 32 17.40 -3.29 -8.13
CA PRO A 32 17.53 -2.27 -7.09
C PRO A 32 18.47 -2.74 -5.97
N TYR A 33 18.89 -1.79 -5.12
CA TYR A 33 19.59 -2.12 -3.89
C TYR A 33 18.75 -3.05 -3.01
N GLY A 34 19.31 -4.15 -2.49
CA GLY A 34 18.57 -5.21 -1.80
C GLY A 34 18.37 -6.47 -2.65
N TYR A 35 18.63 -6.39 -3.95
CA TYR A 35 18.57 -7.53 -4.87
C TYR A 35 19.86 -7.68 -5.68
N ILE A 36 20.13 -8.92 -6.09
CA ILE A 36 21.20 -9.24 -7.05
C ILE A 36 20.63 -10.09 -8.18
N VAL A 37 21.35 -10.13 -9.30
CA VAL A 37 21.02 -11.04 -10.41
C VAL A 37 21.38 -12.46 -9.97
N SER A 38 20.49 -13.42 -10.21
CA SER A 38 20.75 -14.82 -9.89
C SER A 38 22.02 -15.33 -10.62
N PRO A 39 22.89 -16.09 -9.93
CA PRO A 39 24.02 -16.75 -10.57
C PRO A 39 23.61 -17.77 -11.64
N THR A 40 22.42 -18.38 -11.50
CA THR A 40 21.92 -19.44 -12.39
C THR A 40 21.12 -18.89 -13.57
N ASP A 41 20.31 -17.85 -13.33
CA ASP A 41 19.53 -17.18 -14.38
C ASP A 41 19.72 -15.66 -14.35
N LYS A 42 20.31 -15.13 -15.41
CA LYS A 42 20.53 -13.68 -15.56
C LYS A 42 19.24 -12.85 -15.63
N ARG A 43 18.09 -13.49 -15.86
CA ARG A 43 16.77 -12.82 -15.88
C ARG A 43 16.12 -12.73 -14.50
N GLN A 44 16.56 -13.54 -13.54
CA GLN A 44 15.95 -13.60 -12.21
C GLN A 44 16.69 -12.70 -11.21
N TRP A 45 15.93 -12.04 -10.34
CA TRP A 45 16.46 -11.34 -9.17
C TRP A 45 16.27 -12.19 -7.92
N ILE A 46 17.29 -12.23 -7.07
CA ILE A 46 17.27 -12.88 -5.76
C ILE A 46 17.61 -11.86 -4.68
N VAL A 47 17.13 -12.11 -3.46
CA VAL A 47 17.37 -11.24 -2.31
C VAL A 47 18.85 -11.25 -1.93
N ASP A 48 19.41 -10.07 -1.71
CA ASP A 48 20.71 -9.87 -1.09
C ASP A 48 20.48 -9.52 0.37
N GLU A 49 20.55 -10.52 1.26
CA GLU A 49 20.11 -10.42 2.66
C GLU A 49 20.70 -9.21 3.41
N GLU A 50 21.98 -8.90 3.20
CA GLU A 50 22.66 -7.78 3.87
C GLU A 50 22.08 -6.44 3.41
N ALA A 51 21.90 -6.26 2.10
CA ALA A 51 21.30 -5.05 1.54
C ALA A 51 19.79 -4.98 1.82
N ALA A 52 19.10 -6.11 1.81
CA ALA A 52 17.68 -6.23 2.09
C ALA A 52 17.35 -5.87 3.54
N ALA A 53 18.21 -6.24 4.49
CA ALA A 53 18.07 -5.82 5.89
C ALA A 53 18.09 -4.28 6.03
N VAL A 54 18.93 -3.58 5.26
CA VAL A 54 18.94 -2.11 5.23
C VAL A 54 17.66 -1.55 4.61
N VAL A 55 17.14 -2.18 3.56
CA VAL A 55 15.85 -1.79 2.96
C VAL A 55 14.73 -1.95 3.99
N LYS A 56 14.60 -3.12 4.65
CA LYS A 56 13.61 -3.35 5.71
C LYS A 56 13.71 -2.29 6.81
N ARG A 57 14.93 -2.02 7.28
CA ARG A 57 15.22 -0.96 8.27
C ARG A 57 14.76 0.43 7.81
N ILE A 58 14.90 0.77 6.53
CA ILE A 58 14.42 2.05 5.98
C ILE A 58 12.89 2.14 6.06
N PHE A 59 12.17 1.07 5.74
CA PHE A 59 10.71 0.99 5.88
C PHE A 59 10.29 1.08 7.36
N ASP A 60 10.94 0.32 8.25
CA ASP A 60 10.66 0.33 9.69
C ASP A 60 10.86 1.72 10.31
N LEU A 61 11.95 2.42 9.96
CA LEU A 61 12.20 3.79 10.42
C LEU A 61 11.12 4.75 9.92
N CYS A 62 10.60 4.54 8.70
CA CYS A 62 9.52 5.35 8.15
C CYS A 62 8.20 5.12 8.89
N ILE A 63 7.86 3.85 9.17
CA ILE A 63 6.75 3.46 10.03
C ILE A 63 6.91 4.05 11.44
N GLY A 64 8.14 4.09 11.97
CA GLY A 64 8.50 4.79 13.21
C GLY A 64 8.40 6.33 13.16
N GLY A 65 7.88 6.90 12.06
CA GLY A 65 7.63 8.34 11.89
C GLY A 65 8.82 9.15 11.38
N LYS A 66 9.96 8.50 11.08
CA LYS A 66 11.15 9.20 10.56
C LYS A 66 10.95 9.55 9.08
N GLY A 67 11.31 10.78 8.71
CA GLY A 67 11.29 11.22 7.31
C GLY A 67 12.56 10.83 6.56
N PRO A 68 12.56 10.92 5.21
CA PRO A 68 13.73 10.57 4.39
C PRO A 68 15.05 11.23 4.84
N MET A 69 15.00 12.51 5.21
CA MET A 69 16.17 13.23 5.74
C MET A 69 16.64 12.69 7.10
N GLN A 70 15.71 12.36 8.00
CA GLN A 70 16.04 11.80 9.32
C GLN A 70 16.60 10.38 9.18
N ILE A 71 16.00 9.56 8.30
CA ILE A 71 16.49 8.22 7.98
C ILE A 71 17.91 8.29 7.41
N ALA A 72 18.14 9.17 6.43
CA ALA A 72 19.48 9.36 5.86
C ALA A 72 20.52 9.77 6.91
N LYS A 73 20.14 10.63 7.87
CA LYS A 73 21.01 11.02 8.99
C LYS A 73 21.33 9.83 9.91
N ILE A 74 20.31 9.07 10.31
CA ILE A 74 20.47 7.87 11.15
C ILE A 74 21.41 6.86 10.48
N LEU A 75 21.16 6.52 9.21
CA LEU A 75 22.01 5.58 8.47
C LEU A 75 23.46 6.06 8.33
N LYS A 76 23.66 7.37 8.20
CA LYS A 76 25.00 7.98 8.15
C LYS A 76 25.72 7.90 9.50
N GLU A 77 25.02 8.18 10.59
CA GLU A 77 25.55 8.08 11.96
C GLU A 77 25.97 6.65 12.29
N ASP A 78 25.15 5.67 11.89
CA ASP A 78 25.42 4.25 12.07
C ASP A 78 26.46 3.68 11.08
N LYS A 79 27.03 4.53 10.21
CA LYS A 79 27.99 4.14 9.17
C LYS A 79 27.47 3.01 8.26
N VAL A 80 26.20 3.04 7.89
CA VAL A 80 25.63 2.11 6.91
C VAL A 80 26.08 2.53 5.51
N PRO A 81 26.78 1.67 4.73
CA PRO A 81 27.26 2.01 3.40
C PRO A 81 26.10 2.31 2.47
N THR A 82 26.24 3.36 1.65
CA THR A 82 25.27 3.64 0.57
C THR A 82 25.27 2.51 -0.44
N ALA A 83 24.16 2.34 -1.17
CA ALA A 83 24.06 1.33 -2.23
C ALA A 83 25.25 1.34 -3.21
N LYS A 84 25.76 2.52 -3.56
CA LYS A 84 26.94 2.67 -4.42
C LYS A 84 28.22 2.16 -3.74
N ALA A 85 28.43 2.51 -2.47
CA ALA A 85 29.59 2.06 -1.70
C ALA A 85 29.55 0.55 -1.48
N TYR A 86 28.41 0.03 -1.02
CA TYR A 86 28.18 -1.39 -0.78
C TYR A 86 28.53 -2.26 -2.01
N TYR A 87 27.96 -1.93 -3.18
CA TYR A 87 28.27 -2.70 -4.39
C TYR A 87 29.64 -2.41 -5.00
N ALA A 88 30.30 -1.29 -4.66
CA ALA A 88 31.68 -1.05 -5.04
C ALA A 88 32.62 -1.96 -4.25
N GLU A 89 32.41 -2.04 -2.94
CA GLU A 89 33.14 -2.90 -2.01
C GLU A 89 33.04 -4.38 -2.40
N LYS A 90 31.82 -4.91 -2.58
CA LYS A 90 31.59 -6.30 -3.03
C LYS A 90 32.24 -6.63 -4.38
N LYS A 91 32.57 -5.63 -5.19
CA LYS A 91 33.23 -5.78 -6.50
C LYS A 91 34.71 -5.45 -6.49
N GLY A 92 35.30 -5.18 -5.32
CA GLY A 92 36.70 -4.76 -5.19
C GLY A 92 37.02 -3.45 -5.92
N LYS A 93 36.03 -2.57 -6.09
CA LYS A 93 36.20 -1.26 -6.74
C LYS A 93 36.48 -0.18 -5.72
N ALA A 94 37.16 0.89 -6.15
CA ALA A 94 37.40 2.06 -5.32
C ALA A 94 36.08 2.59 -4.72
N LEU A 95 36.09 2.76 -3.40
CA LEU A 95 34.97 3.33 -2.66
C LEU A 95 34.73 4.78 -3.09
N PRO A 96 33.48 5.25 -3.11
CA PRO A 96 33.21 6.67 -3.29
C PRO A 96 33.79 7.46 -2.09
N GLU A 97 34.17 8.72 -2.33
CA GLU A 97 34.74 9.63 -1.33
C GLU A 97 33.94 9.69 -0.01
N ASN A 98 32.60 9.62 -0.11
CA ASN A 98 31.69 9.67 1.02
C ASN A 98 30.79 8.42 1.06
N PRO A 99 31.29 7.26 1.55
CA PRO A 99 30.62 5.97 1.42
C PRO A 99 29.32 5.85 2.23
N TYR A 100 29.18 6.61 3.31
CA TYR A 100 28.02 6.58 4.22
C TYR A 100 27.02 7.74 4.01
N ASN A 101 27.26 8.61 3.02
CA ASN A 101 26.45 9.81 2.84
C ASN A 101 25.16 9.52 2.05
N TRP A 102 24.17 8.97 2.75
CA TRP A 102 22.83 8.77 2.21
C TRP A 102 22.17 10.10 1.85
N LYS A 103 21.68 10.20 0.61
CA LYS A 103 20.84 11.33 0.19
C LYS A 103 19.39 11.02 0.53
N ASP A 104 18.66 12.02 1.00
CA ASP A 104 17.22 11.95 1.25
C ASP A 104 16.43 11.48 0.00
N SER A 105 16.82 11.96 -1.18
CA SER A 105 16.27 11.53 -2.48
C SER A 105 16.49 10.05 -2.78
N THR A 106 17.60 9.46 -2.32
CA THR A 106 17.82 8.01 -2.43
C THR A 106 16.84 7.24 -1.54
N ILE A 107 16.61 7.72 -0.31
CA ILE A 107 15.64 7.11 0.61
C ILE A 107 14.22 7.21 0.05
N VAL A 108 13.85 8.35 -0.53
CA VAL A 108 12.58 8.52 -1.26
C VAL A 108 12.45 7.49 -2.38
N GLY A 109 13.49 7.33 -3.20
CA GLY A 109 13.48 6.36 -4.30
C GLY A 109 13.39 4.91 -3.84
N ILE A 110 13.86 4.58 -2.63
CA ILE A 110 13.68 3.25 -2.02
C ILE A 110 12.23 3.07 -1.58
N LEU A 111 11.71 4.02 -0.80
CA LEU A 111 10.36 3.95 -0.24
C LEU A 111 9.26 3.96 -1.30
N GLU A 112 9.49 4.48 -2.51
CA GLU A 112 8.47 4.58 -3.59
C GLU A 112 8.50 3.41 -4.59
N ARG A 113 9.48 2.52 -4.48
CA ARG A 113 9.73 1.50 -5.50
C ARG A 113 8.99 0.20 -5.15
N MET A 114 7.92 -0.08 -5.91
CA MET A 114 7.15 -1.33 -5.82
C MET A 114 7.97 -2.60 -6.09
N ASP A 115 9.17 -2.47 -6.67
CA ASP A 115 10.08 -3.60 -6.83
C ASP A 115 10.39 -4.29 -5.48
N TYR A 116 10.38 -3.55 -4.37
CA TYR A 116 10.58 -4.14 -3.03
C TYR A 116 9.44 -5.04 -2.55
N CYS A 117 8.29 -4.97 -3.20
CA CYS A 117 7.13 -5.80 -2.94
C CYS A 117 7.08 -7.01 -3.89
N GLY A 118 8.19 -7.31 -4.57
CA GLY A 118 8.27 -8.43 -5.51
C GLY A 118 7.61 -8.14 -6.86
N HIS A 119 7.26 -6.89 -7.16
CA HIS A 119 6.56 -6.51 -8.39
C HIS A 119 7.50 -5.91 -9.43
N THR A 120 7.27 -6.16 -10.72
CA THR A 120 7.99 -5.49 -11.79
C THR A 120 7.18 -4.35 -12.37
N VAL A 121 7.73 -3.13 -12.31
CA VAL A 121 7.12 -1.96 -12.95
C VAL A 121 7.94 -1.54 -14.17
N ASN A 122 7.41 -1.82 -15.35
CA ASN A 122 8.02 -1.53 -16.64
C ASN A 122 7.45 -0.25 -17.28
N PHE A 123 8.18 0.28 -18.26
CA PHE A 123 7.80 1.47 -19.03
C PHE A 123 7.62 2.77 -18.23
N LYS A 124 8.30 2.91 -17.08
CA LYS A 124 8.38 4.14 -16.24
C LYS A 124 8.77 5.41 -17.03
N SER A 125 9.45 5.24 -18.16
CA SER A 125 9.77 6.33 -19.09
C SER A 125 9.89 5.79 -20.52
N TYR A 126 9.85 6.71 -21.50
CA TYR A 126 10.07 6.40 -22.91
C TYR A 126 10.97 7.45 -23.58
N SER A 127 11.41 7.18 -24.81
CA SER A 127 12.13 8.14 -25.64
C SER A 127 11.31 8.39 -26.91
N LYS A 128 10.98 9.65 -27.17
CA LYS A 128 10.15 10.06 -28.33
C LYS A 128 10.83 9.71 -29.67
N SER A 129 12.14 9.88 -29.76
CA SER A 129 12.93 9.57 -30.98
C SER A 129 14.35 9.14 -30.62
N HIS A 130 15.02 8.41 -31.52
CA HIS A 130 16.41 7.99 -31.29
C HIS A 130 17.40 9.17 -31.20
N LYS A 131 17.01 10.35 -31.69
CA LYS A 131 17.80 11.59 -31.65
C LYS A 131 17.66 12.31 -30.31
N LEU A 132 16.54 12.10 -29.61
CA LEU A 132 16.31 12.71 -28.31
C LEU A 132 16.93 11.85 -27.20
N LYS A 133 18.04 12.34 -26.63
CA LYS A 133 18.72 11.69 -25.50
C LYS A 133 17.91 11.77 -24.19
N LYS A 134 16.99 12.73 -24.08
CA LYS A 134 16.13 12.90 -22.90
C LYS A 134 15.07 11.80 -22.82
N ARG A 135 14.95 11.19 -21.65
CA ARG A 135 13.86 10.26 -21.29
C ARG A 135 12.66 11.07 -20.79
N ILE A 136 11.48 10.74 -21.28
CA ILE A 136 10.22 11.36 -20.88
C ILE A 136 9.54 10.40 -19.89
N PRO A 137 9.17 10.85 -18.68
CA PRO A 137 8.46 10.02 -17.72
C PRO A 137 7.07 9.67 -18.26
N THR A 138 6.63 8.46 -17.95
CA THR A 138 5.30 7.93 -18.30
C THR A 138 4.38 8.14 -17.10
N THR A 139 3.08 8.40 -17.32
CA THR A 139 2.11 8.47 -16.21
C THR A 139 1.98 7.10 -15.54
N LYS A 140 1.43 7.03 -14.32
CA LYS A 140 1.34 5.75 -13.58
C LYS A 140 0.43 4.75 -14.28
N GLU A 141 -0.63 5.22 -14.93
CA GLU A 141 -1.66 4.42 -15.61
C GLU A 141 -1.14 3.78 -16.90
N GLN A 142 -0.08 4.34 -17.47
CA GLN A 142 0.57 3.84 -18.68
C GLN A 142 1.75 2.90 -18.36
N GLN A 143 2.09 2.72 -17.08
CA GLN A 143 3.12 1.77 -16.66
C GLN A 143 2.54 0.37 -16.62
N ALA A 144 3.33 -0.61 -17.05
CA ALA A 144 2.94 -2.01 -16.94
C ALA A 144 3.44 -2.55 -15.60
N ILE A 145 2.52 -2.96 -14.73
CA ILE A 145 2.80 -3.54 -13.42
C ILE A 145 2.55 -5.04 -13.51
N PHE A 146 3.57 -5.83 -13.18
CA PHE A 146 3.50 -7.27 -13.09
C PHE A 146 3.71 -7.65 -11.63
N PHE A 147 2.71 -8.26 -11.02
CA PHE A 147 2.74 -8.63 -9.61
C PHE A 147 3.54 -9.93 -9.41
N ASN A 148 4.18 -10.05 -8.25
CA ASN A 148 4.84 -11.29 -7.78
C ASN A 148 5.84 -11.91 -8.77
N THR A 149 6.66 -11.08 -9.42
CA THR A 149 7.69 -11.55 -10.37
C THR A 149 8.97 -12.03 -9.70
N HIS A 150 9.18 -11.66 -8.43
CA HIS A 150 10.34 -12.04 -7.64
C HIS A 150 10.02 -11.98 -6.14
N GLU A 151 10.92 -12.46 -5.30
CA GLU A 151 10.74 -12.49 -3.85
C GLU A 151 10.63 -11.08 -3.26
N ALA A 152 9.62 -10.85 -2.43
CA ALA A 152 9.37 -9.55 -1.80
C ALA A 152 10.28 -9.34 -0.58
N ILE A 153 10.92 -8.18 -0.49
CA ILE A 153 11.65 -7.75 0.71
C ILE A 153 10.70 -7.11 1.73
N VAL A 154 9.65 -6.45 1.24
CA VAL A 154 8.65 -5.72 2.02
C VAL A 154 7.26 -6.18 1.60
N GLU A 155 6.40 -6.46 2.56
CA GLU A 155 4.99 -6.81 2.29
C GLU A 155 4.23 -5.63 1.67
N ASP A 156 3.28 -5.92 0.79
CA ASP A 156 2.43 -4.92 0.13
C ASP A 156 1.74 -3.99 1.13
N ALA A 157 1.19 -4.57 2.20
CA ALA A 157 0.56 -3.86 3.29
C ALA A 157 1.48 -2.81 3.94
N VAL A 158 2.75 -3.16 4.19
CA VAL A 158 3.73 -2.23 4.76
C VAL A 158 4.09 -1.14 3.76
N PHE A 159 4.25 -1.48 2.49
CA PHE A 159 4.57 -0.52 1.44
C PHE A 159 3.46 0.52 1.25
N GLU A 160 2.21 0.06 1.13
CA GLU A 160 1.04 0.92 1.03
C GLU A 160 0.92 1.83 2.24
N ARG A 161 1.11 1.26 3.43
CA ARG A 161 1.06 2.04 4.67
C ARG A 161 2.11 3.15 4.70
N VAL A 162 3.33 2.86 4.27
CA VAL A 162 4.39 3.86 4.10
C VAL A 162 3.99 4.94 3.10
N GLN A 163 3.35 4.59 1.97
CA GLN A 163 2.86 5.60 1.02
C GLN A 163 1.82 6.52 1.67
N GLU A 164 0.85 5.96 2.40
CA GLU A 164 -0.17 6.73 3.11
C GLU A 164 0.46 7.69 4.13
N LEU A 165 1.39 7.20 4.97
CA LEU A 165 2.05 8.02 5.99
C LEU A 165 2.85 9.16 5.35
N ARG A 166 3.56 8.89 4.25
CA ARG A 166 4.34 9.90 3.53
C ARG A 166 3.46 10.96 2.87
N ALA A 167 2.34 10.56 2.28
CA ALA A 167 1.35 11.49 1.73
C ALA A 167 0.72 12.38 2.80
N ASN A 168 0.57 11.85 4.02
CA ASN A 168 -0.07 12.55 5.14
C ASN A 168 0.90 13.28 6.07
N LYS A 169 2.21 13.18 5.83
CA LYS A 169 3.23 13.71 6.73
C LYS A 169 3.15 15.23 6.85
N ARG A 170 3.20 15.72 8.09
CA ARG A 170 3.27 17.15 8.41
C ARG A 170 4.70 17.56 8.75
N ARG A 171 5.07 18.79 8.36
CA ARG A 171 6.34 19.40 8.75
C ARG A 171 6.34 19.64 10.27
N PRO A 172 7.47 19.39 10.97
CA PRO A 172 7.61 19.75 12.37
C PRO A 172 7.28 21.22 12.61
N THR A 173 6.65 21.52 13.75
CA THR A 173 6.36 22.90 14.13
C THR A 173 7.64 23.59 14.65
N LYS A 174 7.64 24.93 14.78
CA LYS A 174 8.79 25.70 15.29
C LYS A 174 9.27 25.25 16.69
N ALA A 175 8.45 24.55 17.45
CA ALA A 175 8.83 23.99 18.75
C ALA A 175 9.62 22.67 18.64
N GLU A 176 9.98 22.23 17.43
CA GLU A 176 10.68 20.98 17.11
C GLU A 176 9.98 19.69 17.61
N ARG A 177 8.81 19.83 18.20
CA ARG A 177 7.93 18.74 18.60
C ARG A 177 6.93 18.42 17.50
N GLN A 178 6.65 17.13 17.37
CA GLN A 178 5.64 16.57 16.50
C GLN A 178 4.72 15.71 17.37
N GLY A 179 3.42 15.97 17.30
CA GLY A 179 2.44 15.17 18.01
C GLY A 179 2.40 13.74 17.45
N LEU A 180 2.19 12.77 18.33
CA LEU A 180 2.15 11.34 18.05
C LEU A 180 1.15 10.97 16.95
N PHE A 181 0.02 11.67 16.89
CA PHE A 181 -1.08 11.43 15.94
C PHE A 181 -1.07 12.41 14.75
N SER A 182 0.03 13.15 14.55
CA SER A 182 0.12 14.15 13.49
C SER A 182 -0.09 13.54 12.10
N GLY A 183 -1.14 13.98 11.42
CA GLY A 183 -1.52 13.47 10.09
C GLY A 183 -2.60 12.37 10.12
N LEU A 184 -2.94 11.85 11.30
CA LEU A 184 -3.94 10.80 11.51
C LEU A 184 -5.27 11.32 12.08
N VAL A 185 -5.32 12.53 12.63
CA VAL A 185 -6.52 13.09 13.27
C VAL A 185 -7.33 13.98 12.32
N TYR A 186 -8.64 13.75 12.26
CA TYR A 186 -9.60 14.41 11.37
C TYR A 186 -10.83 14.89 12.14
N CYS A 187 -11.42 15.97 11.65
CA CYS A 187 -12.65 16.54 12.20
C CYS A 187 -13.86 15.81 11.59
N ALA A 188 -14.80 15.39 12.44
CA ALA A 188 -16.05 14.76 11.99
C ALA A 188 -16.89 15.72 11.12
N ASP A 189 -17.05 16.96 11.57
CA ASP A 189 -17.97 17.92 10.93
C ASP A 189 -17.51 18.39 9.54
N CYS A 190 -16.24 18.75 9.39
CA CYS A 190 -15.74 19.38 8.16
C CYS A 190 -14.78 18.51 7.33
N GLY A 191 -14.51 17.29 7.80
CA GLY A 191 -13.59 16.31 7.20
C GLY A 191 -12.11 16.71 7.19
N SER A 192 -11.77 17.93 7.63
CA SER A 192 -10.39 18.42 7.57
C SER A 192 -9.51 17.84 8.68
N LYS A 193 -8.20 17.76 8.41
CA LYS A 193 -7.23 17.29 9.41
C LYS A 193 -7.12 18.27 10.59
N LEU A 194 -6.87 17.75 11.79
CA LEU A 194 -6.50 18.59 12.92
C LEU A 194 -4.99 18.92 12.90
N HIS A 195 -4.65 20.16 13.21
CA HIS A 195 -3.28 20.64 13.40
C HIS A 195 -2.83 20.44 14.82
N PHE A 196 -1.65 19.85 14.95
CA PHE A 196 -0.92 19.82 16.20
C PHE A 196 -0.48 21.24 16.55
N ALA A 197 -0.92 21.70 17.72
CA ALA A 197 -0.58 22.99 18.29
C ALA A 197 0.21 22.73 19.58
N THR A 198 1.39 23.33 19.64
CA THR A 198 2.32 23.21 20.75
C THR A 198 2.98 24.56 21.00
N CYS A 199 3.44 24.79 22.22
CA CYS A 199 4.13 26.02 22.61
C CYS A 199 5.41 25.68 23.37
N ARG A 200 6.52 26.37 23.02
CA ARG A 200 7.84 26.15 23.64
C ARG A 200 7.85 26.36 25.16
N SER A 201 6.96 27.21 25.69
CA SER A 201 6.90 27.55 27.11
C SER A 201 6.35 26.43 28.01
N PHE A 202 5.67 25.44 27.44
CA PHE A 202 5.07 24.33 28.20
C PHE A 202 5.75 23.02 27.87
N ASN A 203 5.87 22.14 28.86
CA ASN A 203 6.47 20.81 28.74
C ASN A 203 5.53 19.77 28.07
N GLY A 204 4.74 20.20 27.09
CA GLY A 204 3.80 19.36 26.34
C GLY A 204 2.46 19.07 26.98
N SER A 205 2.24 19.45 28.24
CA SER A 205 0.95 19.27 28.94
C SER A 205 -0.23 20.01 28.28
N GLN A 206 0.05 21.03 27.48
CA GLN A 206 -0.96 21.80 26.73
C GLN A 206 -0.95 21.49 25.23
N ASP A 207 -0.22 20.46 24.80
CA ASP A 207 -0.20 20.04 23.40
C ASP A 207 -1.59 19.49 23.02
N HIS A 208 -2.11 20.00 21.91
CA HIS A 208 -3.46 19.65 21.46
C HIS A 208 -3.57 19.66 19.95
N TYR A 209 -4.56 18.95 19.45
CA TYR A 209 -4.96 18.93 18.05
C TYR A 209 -6.15 19.84 17.87
N ARG A 210 -6.10 20.79 16.92
CA ARG A 210 -7.21 21.71 16.62
C ARG A 210 -7.61 21.67 15.14
N CYS A 211 -8.88 21.81 14.81
CA CYS A 211 -9.34 21.75 13.42
C CYS A 211 -8.65 22.80 12.53
N ALA A 212 -8.21 22.40 11.34
CA ALA A 212 -7.56 23.30 10.37
C ALA A 212 -8.45 24.44 9.89
N LYS A 213 -9.75 24.15 9.72
CA LYS A 213 -10.75 25.09 9.22
C LYS A 213 -11.29 26.01 10.30
N TYR A 214 -10.94 25.79 11.57
CA TYR A 214 -11.27 26.71 12.65
C TYR A 214 -10.23 27.84 12.72
N LYS A 215 -10.67 29.09 12.53
CA LYS A 215 -9.83 30.29 12.62
C LYS A 215 -10.51 31.33 13.51
N ASN A 216 -10.43 31.17 14.82
CA ASN A 216 -10.98 32.13 15.80
C ASN A 216 -12.40 32.61 15.45
N ASN A 217 -13.35 31.67 15.30
CA ASN A 217 -14.75 31.91 14.89
C ASN A 217 -14.98 32.55 13.51
N THR A 218 -13.93 32.82 12.72
CA THR A 218 -14.02 33.28 11.31
C THR A 218 -13.84 32.16 10.29
N GLY A 219 -13.68 30.92 10.78
CA GLY A 219 -13.48 29.74 9.96
C GLY A 219 -14.80 29.09 9.53
N SER A 220 -14.73 28.09 8.64
CA SER A 220 -15.89 27.32 8.16
C SER A 220 -16.23 26.11 9.03
N CYS A 221 -15.71 26.07 10.26
CA CYS A 221 -15.94 24.98 11.21
C CYS A 221 -15.88 25.51 12.65
N THR A 222 -16.50 24.79 13.58
CA THR A 222 -16.52 25.11 15.02
C THR A 222 -15.18 24.78 15.71
N ALA A 223 -15.03 25.22 16.96
CA ALA A 223 -13.83 25.04 17.78
C ALA A 223 -13.61 23.57 18.21
N HIS A 224 -13.21 22.72 17.27
CA HIS A 224 -12.80 21.35 17.56
C HIS A 224 -11.37 21.33 18.06
N PHE A 225 -11.19 20.86 19.28
CA PHE A 225 -9.88 20.49 19.77
C PHE A 225 -9.93 19.29 20.70
N ILE A 226 -8.81 18.59 20.80
CA ILE A 226 -8.57 17.51 21.76
C ILE A 226 -7.12 17.58 22.25
N ARG A 227 -6.90 17.42 23.56
CA ARG A 227 -5.54 17.37 24.13
C ARG A 227 -4.85 16.08 23.71
N GLU A 228 -3.55 16.15 23.45
CA GLU A 228 -2.77 14.99 23.04
C GLU A 228 -2.75 13.91 24.12
N GLU A 229 -2.58 14.27 25.39
CA GLU A 229 -2.58 13.33 26.51
C GLU A 229 -3.90 12.55 26.63
N VAL A 230 -5.04 13.26 26.50
CA VAL A 230 -6.37 12.63 26.49
C VAL A 230 -6.51 11.68 25.31
N LEU A 231 -6.07 12.10 24.11
CA LEU A 231 -6.14 11.25 22.94
C LEU A 231 -5.23 10.01 23.06
N LYS A 232 -4.05 10.15 23.68
CA LYS A 232 -3.16 9.01 24.00
C LYS A 232 -3.86 7.97 24.87
N GLN A 233 -4.55 8.41 25.93
CA GLN A 233 -5.29 7.51 26.83
C GLN A 233 -6.44 6.80 26.11
N ILE A 234 -7.23 7.52 25.30
CA ILE A 234 -8.33 6.93 24.52
C ILE A 234 -7.81 5.88 23.55
N VAL A 235 -6.76 6.22 22.79
CA VAL A 235 -6.14 5.31 21.83
C VAL A 235 -5.53 4.10 22.52
N TRP A 236 -4.84 4.31 23.64
CA TRP A 236 -4.26 3.25 24.44
C TRP A 236 -5.31 2.25 24.89
N SER A 237 -6.37 2.74 25.54
CA SER A 237 -7.47 1.90 26.01
C SER A 237 -8.07 1.12 24.85
N ARG A 238 -8.31 1.79 23.71
CA ARG A 238 -8.93 1.13 22.56
C ARG A 238 -8.04 0.03 21.98
N ILE A 239 -6.73 0.28 21.80
CA ILE A 239 -5.80 -0.75 21.34
C ILE A 239 -5.80 -1.92 22.33
N PHE A 240 -5.75 -1.64 23.64
CA PHE A 240 -5.78 -2.66 24.67
C PHE A 240 -7.05 -3.51 24.59
N ASP A 241 -8.24 -2.90 24.50
CA ASP A 241 -9.53 -3.60 24.37
C ASP A 241 -9.55 -4.53 23.15
N VAL A 242 -9.05 -4.05 22.00
CA VAL A 242 -8.96 -4.86 20.77
C VAL A 242 -8.03 -6.05 20.97
N THR A 243 -6.86 -5.81 21.58
CA THR A 243 -5.87 -6.88 21.80
C THR A 243 -6.38 -7.90 22.82
N ALA A 244 -7.09 -7.47 23.86
CA ALA A 244 -7.68 -8.36 24.86
C ALA A 244 -8.72 -9.28 24.21
N LEU A 245 -9.66 -8.73 23.44
CA LEU A 245 -10.66 -9.52 22.71
C LEU A 245 -10.04 -10.51 21.73
N PHE A 246 -8.96 -10.10 21.06
CA PHE A 246 -8.22 -11.01 20.18
C PHE A 246 -7.62 -12.19 20.95
N PHE A 247 -7.06 -11.98 22.15
CA PHE A 247 -6.45 -13.06 22.92
C PHE A 247 -7.46 -13.91 23.70
N ASP A 248 -8.59 -13.33 24.12
CA ASP A 248 -9.65 -14.03 24.85
C ASP A 248 -10.37 -15.02 23.95
N ASP A 249 -10.71 -14.62 22.72
CA ASP A 249 -11.32 -15.49 21.72
C ASP A 249 -11.02 -15.01 20.30
N ILE A 250 -9.95 -15.56 19.70
CA ILE A 250 -9.55 -15.26 18.32
C ILE A 250 -10.69 -15.54 17.35
N MET A 251 -11.48 -16.61 17.58
CA MET A 251 -12.53 -17.03 16.66
C MET A 251 -13.75 -16.11 16.76
N ALA A 252 -14.20 -15.76 17.96
CA ALA A 252 -15.27 -14.79 18.14
C ALA A 252 -14.86 -13.38 17.69
N PHE A 253 -13.60 -12.98 17.93
CA PHE A 253 -13.07 -11.73 17.40
C PHE A 253 -13.09 -11.75 15.87
N HIS A 254 -12.63 -12.84 15.26
CA HIS A 254 -12.67 -13.02 13.82
C HIS A 254 -14.12 -12.97 13.26
N GLU A 255 -15.07 -13.67 13.85
CA GLU A 255 -16.48 -13.67 13.43
C GLU A 255 -17.14 -12.30 13.57
N MET A 256 -16.87 -11.59 14.68
CA MET A 256 -17.31 -10.22 14.90
C MET A 256 -16.74 -9.27 13.83
N MET A 257 -15.48 -9.50 13.43
CA MET A 257 -14.81 -8.69 12.42
C MET A 257 -15.36 -8.90 11.01
N TYR A 258 -15.61 -10.16 10.66
CA TYR A 258 -16.08 -10.57 9.35
C TYR A 258 -17.17 -11.61 9.54
N ALA A 259 -18.42 -11.14 9.67
CA ALA A 259 -19.64 -11.94 9.86
C ALA A 259 -19.88 -13.03 8.78
N GLN A 260 -19.01 -13.11 7.77
CA GLN A 260 -19.09 -13.96 6.59
C GLN A 260 -18.08 -15.12 6.57
N ARG A 261 -17.46 -15.52 7.68
CA ARG A 261 -16.41 -16.57 7.65
C ARG A 261 -16.76 -17.86 8.37
N SER A 262 -17.90 -18.44 8.02
CA SER A 262 -18.18 -19.84 8.37
C SER A 262 -17.37 -20.79 7.47
N ALA A 263 -17.21 -22.05 7.91
CA ALA A 263 -16.61 -23.07 7.05
C ALA A 263 -17.38 -23.26 5.72
N GLU A 264 -18.66 -22.89 5.69
CA GLU A 264 -19.51 -22.94 4.50
C GLU A 264 -19.17 -21.82 3.51
N THR A 265 -18.95 -20.59 3.99
CA THR A 265 -18.56 -19.48 3.11
C THR A 265 -17.16 -19.69 2.54
N GLU A 266 -16.23 -20.27 3.28
CA GLU A 266 -14.91 -20.62 2.72
C GLU A 266 -15.02 -21.67 1.61
N LYS A 267 -15.89 -22.69 1.79
CA LYS A 267 -16.17 -23.68 0.74
C LYS A 267 -16.82 -23.04 -0.48
N GLU A 268 -17.77 -22.14 -0.28
CA GLU A 268 -18.45 -21.38 -1.33
C GLU A 268 -17.47 -20.54 -2.14
N MET A 269 -16.61 -19.76 -1.47
CA MET A 269 -15.61 -18.92 -2.14
C MET A 269 -14.57 -19.75 -2.90
N LYS A 270 -14.16 -20.90 -2.37
CA LYS A 270 -13.32 -21.87 -3.10
C LYS A 270 -14.02 -22.43 -4.34
N ARG A 271 -15.33 -22.67 -4.28
CA ARG A 271 -16.12 -23.11 -5.45
C ARG A 271 -16.18 -22.01 -6.51
N ARG A 272 -16.56 -20.79 -6.13
CA ARG A 272 -16.61 -19.62 -7.03
C ARG A 272 -15.26 -19.35 -7.69
N LYS A 273 -14.15 -19.40 -6.94
CA LYS A 273 -12.80 -19.25 -7.50
C LYS A 273 -12.50 -20.29 -8.59
N ARG A 274 -12.95 -21.54 -8.42
CA ARG A 274 -12.81 -22.60 -9.45
C ARG A 274 -13.69 -22.31 -10.66
N GLU A 275 -14.94 -21.90 -10.45
CA GLU A 275 -15.87 -21.54 -11.53
C GLU A 275 -15.35 -20.37 -12.36
N VAL A 276 -14.82 -19.32 -11.73
CA VAL A 276 -14.15 -18.20 -12.42
C VAL A 276 -12.98 -18.69 -13.27
N GLY A 277 -12.16 -19.60 -12.73
CA GLY A 277 -11.05 -20.21 -13.48
C GLY A 277 -11.51 -21.00 -14.70
N GLN A 278 -12.66 -21.70 -14.61
CA GLN A 278 -13.24 -22.43 -15.73
C GLN A 278 -13.85 -21.49 -16.78
N ALA A 279 -14.63 -20.50 -16.36
CA ALA A 279 -15.24 -19.51 -17.24
C ALA A 279 -14.17 -18.70 -18.02
N LYS A 280 -13.08 -18.29 -17.36
CA LYS A 280 -11.93 -17.64 -18.04
C LYS A 280 -11.30 -18.52 -19.11
N LYS A 281 -11.17 -19.84 -18.86
CA LYS A 281 -10.68 -20.78 -19.89
C LYS A 281 -11.64 -20.88 -21.07
N ARG A 282 -12.94 -20.94 -20.80
CA ARG A 282 -13.98 -21.00 -21.83
C ARG A 282 -13.98 -19.75 -22.71
N ILE A 283 -13.84 -18.56 -22.13
CA ILE A 283 -13.70 -17.30 -22.90
C ILE A 283 -12.53 -17.38 -23.88
N VAL A 284 -11.36 -17.85 -23.43
CA VAL A 284 -10.17 -18.01 -24.29
C VAL A 284 -10.40 -19.06 -25.39
N GLU A 285 -11.16 -20.12 -25.11
CA GLU A 285 -11.55 -21.12 -26.11
C GLU A 285 -12.54 -20.55 -27.13
N LEU A 286 -13.51 -19.75 -26.70
CA LEU A 286 -14.45 -19.04 -27.58
C LEU A 286 -13.71 -18.08 -28.51
N ASP A 287 -12.74 -17.30 -28.01
CA ASP A 287 -11.89 -16.43 -28.84
C ASP A 287 -11.15 -17.20 -29.94
N ARG A 288 -10.65 -18.41 -29.63
CA ARG A 288 -9.99 -19.28 -30.62
C ARG A 288 -10.99 -19.83 -31.64
N THR A 289 -12.17 -20.21 -31.17
CA THR A 289 -13.25 -20.75 -32.00
C THR A 289 -13.75 -19.69 -32.97
N PHE A 290 -13.95 -18.46 -32.50
CA PHE A 290 -14.36 -17.32 -33.31
C PHE A 290 -13.35 -17.00 -34.41
N LYS A 291 -12.04 -17.00 -34.09
CA LYS A 291 -10.98 -16.81 -35.09
C LYS A 291 -11.04 -17.86 -36.19
N ARG A 292 -11.21 -19.14 -35.82
CA ARG A 292 -11.31 -20.23 -36.79
C ARG A 292 -12.55 -20.12 -37.68
N ILE A 293 -13.71 -19.83 -37.08
CA ILE A 293 -14.97 -19.68 -37.83
C ILE A 293 -14.91 -18.49 -38.79
N TYR A 294 -14.21 -17.41 -38.43
CA TYR A 294 -13.94 -16.29 -39.33
C TYR A 294 -13.04 -16.70 -40.52
N GLU A 295 -11.99 -17.50 -40.27
CA GLU A 295 -11.15 -18.06 -41.35
C GLU A 295 -11.94 -19.01 -42.27
N ASP A 296 -12.85 -19.81 -41.71
CA ASP A 296 -13.72 -20.73 -42.45
C ASP A 296 -14.75 -19.97 -43.33
N ASP A 297 -15.27 -18.82 -42.88
CA ASP A 297 -16.16 -17.94 -43.67
C ASP A 297 -15.42 -17.36 -44.89
N ILE A 298 -14.22 -16.81 -44.68
CA ILE A 298 -13.40 -16.21 -45.75
C ILE A 298 -12.97 -17.25 -46.78
N SER A 299 -12.67 -18.47 -46.35
CA SER A 299 -12.27 -19.57 -47.25
C SER A 299 -13.46 -20.21 -47.98
N GLY A 300 -14.70 -19.86 -47.62
CA GLY A 300 -15.93 -20.44 -48.16
C GLY A 300 -16.22 -21.86 -47.66
N ALA A 301 -15.53 -22.32 -46.62
CA ALA A 301 -15.78 -23.61 -45.98
C ALA A 301 -17.13 -23.65 -45.26
N ILE A 302 -17.66 -22.49 -44.85
CA ILE A 302 -19.02 -22.32 -44.34
C ILE A 302 -19.75 -21.21 -45.12
N SER A 303 -21.09 -21.21 -45.08
CA SER A 303 -21.86 -20.11 -45.63
C SER A 303 -21.88 -18.90 -44.68
N HIS A 304 -21.96 -17.71 -45.26
CA HIS A 304 -22.00 -16.47 -44.47
C HIS A 304 -23.21 -16.38 -43.51
N ASP A 305 -24.37 -16.91 -43.89
CA ASP A 305 -25.54 -17.00 -42.97
C ASP A 305 -25.26 -17.91 -41.76
N ARG A 306 -24.49 -18.99 -41.96
CA ARG A 306 -24.08 -19.90 -40.90
C ARG A 306 -23.07 -19.23 -39.96
N PHE A 307 -22.12 -18.46 -40.52
CA PHE A 307 -21.18 -17.65 -39.77
C PHE A 307 -21.93 -16.69 -38.83
N LEU A 308 -22.87 -15.91 -39.35
CA LEU A 308 -23.63 -14.90 -38.57
C LEU A 308 -24.41 -15.52 -37.40
N LYS A 309 -24.99 -16.71 -37.58
CA LYS A 309 -25.70 -17.41 -36.50
C LYS A 309 -24.77 -17.90 -35.41
N LEU A 310 -23.68 -18.59 -35.79
CA LEU A 310 -22.71 -19.13 -34.84
C LEU A 310 -21.97 -18.01 -34.09
N SER A 311 -21.59 -16.93 -34.79
CA SER A 311 -20.91 -15.78 -34.17
C SER A 311 -21.81 -15.10 -33.14
N ALA A 312 -23.09 -14.91 -33.44
CA ALA A 312 -24.05 -14.34 -32.49
C ALA A 312 -24.22 -15.20 -31.22
N GLU A 313 -24.29 -16.53 -31.36
CA GLU A 313 -24.38 -17.46 -30.22
C GLU A 313 -23.11 -17.41 -29.35
N TYR A 314 -21.92 -17.49 -29.95
CA TYR A 314 -20.66 -17.43 -29.20
C TYR A 314 -20.41 -16.06 -28.55
N GLU A 315 -20.76 -14.96 -29.22
CA GLU A 315 -20.68 -13.62 -28.64
C GLU A 315 -21.67 -13.42 -27.48
N ALA A 316 -22.82 -14.09 -27.51
CA ALA A 316 -23.75 -14.09 -26.38
C ALA A 316 -23.18 -14.89 -25.20
N GLU A 317 -22.70 -16.11 -25.43
CA GLU A 317 -22.05 -16.95 -24.40
C GLU A 317 -20.84 -16.22 -23.78
N GLN A 318 -20.01 -15.59 -24.60
CA GLN A 318 -18.85 -14.84 -24.14
C GLN A 318 -19.25 -13.67 -23.23
N ARG A 319 -20.28 -12.90 -23.61
CA ARG A 319 -20.78 -11.79 -22.78
C ARG A 319 -21.30 -12.26 -21.42
N GLU A 320 -22.09 -13.34 -21.41
CA GLU A 320 -22.61 -13.92 -20.15
C GLU A 320 -21.47 -14.39 -19.24
N LEU A 321 -20.47 -15.07 -19.81
CA LEU A 321 -19.30 -15.53 -19.06
C LEU A 321 -18.45 -14.36 -18.54
N GLU A 322 -18.27 -13.30 -19.33
CA GLU A 322 -17.53 -12.11 -18.92
C GLU A 322 -18.22 -11.39 -17.76
N GLU A 323 -19.54 -11.23 -17.79
CA GLU A 323 -20.33 -10.66 -16.70
C GLU A 323 -20.26 -11.52 -15.44
N LYS A 324 -20.42 -12.85 -15.58
CA LYS A 324 -20.29 -13.79 -14.44
C LYS A 324 -18.89 -13.73 -13.83
N VAL A 325 -17.84 -13.79 -14.66
CA VAL A 325 -16.45 -13.70 -14.21
C VAL A 325 -16.22 -12.39 -13.47
N LYS A 326 -16.73 -11.27 -13.97
CA LYS A 326 -16.58 -9.97 -13.31
C LYS A 326 -17.22 -9.96 -11.93
N ALA A 327 -18.46 -10.45 -11.80
CA ALA A 327 -19.17 -10.47 -10.52
C ALA A 327 -18.51 -11.44 -9.51
N ASP A 328 -18.29 -12.70 -9.90
CA ASP A 328 -17.71 -13.71 -9.01
C ASP A 328 -16.26 -13.39 -8.61
N GLN A 329 -15.46 -12.82 -9.52
CA GLN A 329 -14.09 -12.41 -9.21
C GLN A 329 -14.07 -11.28 -8.19
N GLN A 330 -14.98 -10.32 -8.26
CA GLN A 330 -15.07 -9.24 -7.27
C GLN A 330 -15.37 -9.77 -5.87
N GLU A 331 -16.28 -10.75 -5.74
CA GLU A 331 -16.60 -11.37 -4.46
C GLU A 331 -15.40 -12.18 -3.92
N VAL A 332 -14.75 -12.97 -4.77
CA VAL A 332 -13.56 -13.75 -4.39
C VAL A 332 -12.42 -12.82 -3.96
N ASP A 333 -12.15 -11.76 -4.71
CA ASP A 333 -11.08 -10.80 -4.40
C ASP A 333 -11.37 -10.06 -3.10
N THR A 334 -12.62 -9.65 -2.86
CA THR A 334 -13.03 -8.99 -1.60
C THR A 334 -12.84 -9.94 -0.41
N TYR A 335 -13.24 -11.21 -0.55
CA TYR A 335 -13.07 -12.21 0.50
C TYR A 335 -11.58 -12.51 0.77
N GLU A 336 -10.76 -12.64 -0.27
CA GLU A 336 -9.32 -12.86 -0.14
C GLU A 336 -8.60 -11.66 0.47
N GLN A 337 -9.02 -10.44 0.12
CA GLN A 337 -8.51 -9.22 0.73
C GLN A 337 -8.86 -9.15 2.21
N ASN A 338 -10.12 -9.37 2.60
CA ASN A 338 -10.56 -9.39 3.99
C ASN A 338 -9.78 -10.45 4.81
N LYS A 339 -9.53 -11.61 4.22
CA LYS A 339 -8.68 -12.65 4.81
C LYS A 339 -7.27 -12.15 5.07
N SER A 340 -6.64 -11.56 4.06
CA SER A 340 -5.28 -11.04 4.16
C SER A 340 -5.20 -9.90 5.20
N ASP A 341 -6.17 -9.01 5.19
CA ASP A 341 -6.29 -7.89 6.11
C ASP A 341 -6.36 -8.36 7.56
N PHE A 342 -7.18 -9.38 7.85
CA PHE A 342 -7.23 -10.00 9.17
C PHE A 342 -5.87 -10.58 9.58
N ASP A 343 -5.24 -11.36 8.70
CA ASP A 343 -3.97 -12.02 8.99
C ASP A 343 -2.86 -10.98 9.28
N SER A 344 -2.82 -9.89 8.52
CA SER A 344 -1.93 -8.75 8.76
C SER A 344 -2.23 -8.05 10.10
N PHE A 345 -3.50 -7.80 10.42
CA PHE A 345 -3.87 -7.18 11.69
C PHE A 345 -3.54 -8.07 12.89
N ALA A 346 -3.78 -9.38 12.77
CA ALA A 346 -3.43 -10.36 13.77
C ALA A 346 -1.91 -10.46 13.99
N ALA A 347 -1.11 -10.31 12.94
CA ALA A 347 0.35 -10.23 13.05
C ALA A 347 0.79 -8.99 13.86
N ILE A 348 0.14 -7.84 13.64
CA ILE A 348 0.41 -6.61 14.38
C ILE A 348 0.05 -6.76 15.86
N ILE A 349 -1.11 -7.35 16.18
CA ILE A 349 -1.50 -7.63 17.57
C ILE A 349 -0.46 -8.52 18.26
N ARG A 350 -0.04 -9.60 17.61
CA ARG A 350 0.97 -10.53 18.16
C ARG A 350 2.35 -9.90 18.32
N LYS A 351 2.73 -8.96 17.45
CA LYS A 351 4.00 -8.23 17.53
C LYS A 351 4.08 -7.34 18.78
N TYR A 352 2.94 -6.88 19.28
CA TYR A 352 2.86 -5.86 20.31
C TYR A 352 2.09 -6.32 21.56
N VAL A 353 2.38 -7.53 22.03
CA VAL A 353 1.85 -8.02 23.31
C VAL A 353 2.56 -7.33 24.48
N GLY A 354 1.79 -6.82 25.45
CA GLY A 354 2.36 -6.24 26.67
C GLY A 354 3.05 -4.89 26.48
N ILE A 355 2.61 -4.08 25.51
CA ILE A 355 3.06 -2.70 25.35
C ILE A 355 2.90 -1.95 26.68
N LYS A 356 3.87 -1.09 27.02
CA LYS A 356 3.81 -0.16 28.15
C LYS A 356 3.57 1.30 27.76
N GLU A 357 3.94 1.67 26.52
CA GLU A 357 3.79 3.03 25.99
C GLU A 357 3.48 3.04 24.49
N LEU A 358 2.66 4.01 24.04
CA LEU A 358 2.44 4.23 22.61
C LEU A 358 3.67 4.85 21.95
N THR A 359 4.24 4.14 20.99
CA THR A 359 5.26 4.68 20.09
C THR A 359 4.64 5.09 18.75
N PRO A 360 5.31 5.96 17.97
CA PRO A 360 4.86 6.29 16.62
C PRO A 360 4.71 5.06 15.72
N ALA A 361 5.57 4.06 15.87
CA ALA A 361 5.47 2.81 15.10
C ALA A 361 4.17 2.07 15.42
N ILE A 362 3.86 1.86 16.71
CA ILE A 362 2.61 1.22 17.14
C ILE A 362 1.41 1.98 16.61
N VAL A 363 1.36 3.30 16.79
CA VAL A 363 0.23 4.12 16.32
C VAL A 363 0.08 4.03 14.80
N ASN A 364 1.20 4.10 14.06
CA ASN A 364 1.16 4.04 12.61
C ASN A 364 0.81 2.65 12.08
N GLU A 365 1.15 1.57 12.78
CA GLU A 365 0.78 0.19 12.40
C GLU A 365 -0.66 -0.15 12.77
N PHE A 366 -1.19 0.33 13.90
CA PHE A 366 -2.57 0.04 14.31
C PHE A 366 -3.61 0.97 13.71
N ILE A 367 -3.33 2.27 13.59
CA ILE A 367 -4.38 3.29 13.40
C ILE A 367 -4.33 3.90 12.01
N LYS A 368 -5.39 3.70 11.23
CA LYS A 368 -5.56 4.35 9.93
C LYS A 368 -5.94 5.83 10.07
N LYS A 369 -6.94 6.09 10.93
CA LYS A 369 -7.56 7.41 11.08
C LYS A 369 -8.20 7.56 12.46
N ILE A 370 -8.16 8.77 13.01
CA ILE A 370 -8.87 9.15 14.22
C ILE A 370 -9.84 10.28 13.84
N ILE A 371 -11.12 10.13 14.17
CA ILE A 371 -12.17 11.10 13.88
C ILE A 371 -12.61 11.72 15.21
N VAL A 372 -12.47 13.04 15.33
CA VAL A 372 -12.82 13.80 16.53
C VAL A 372 -14.06 14.62 16.26
N HIS A 373 -15.10 14.39 17.06
CA HIS A 373 -16.37 15.10 16.99
C HIS A 373 -16.34 16.40 17.76
N ALA A 374 -17.34 17.26 17.51
CA ALA A 374 -17.56 18.45 18.31
C ALA A 374 -17.82 18.06 19.79
N PRO A 375 -17.35 18.86 20.75
CA PRO A 375 -17.66 18.63 22.15
C PRO A 375 -19.11 19.00 22.45
N GLU A 376 -19.79 18.14 23.19
CA GLU A 376 -21.15 18.34 23.68
C GLU A 376 -21.14 18.54 25.20
N LYS A 377 -22.19 19.15 25.73
CA LYS A 377 -22.42 19.23 27.18
C LYS A 377 -23.55 18.29 27.55
N VAL A 378 -23.23 17.24 28.29
CA VAL A 378 -24.20 16.31 28.87
C VAL A 378 -24.08 16.43 30.38
N ASP A 379 -25.18 16.77 31.06
CA ASP A 379 -25.23 16.97 32.52
C ASP A 379 -24.16 17.93 33.06
N GLY A 380 -23.93 19.04 32.34
CA GLY A 380 -22.93 20.05 32.70
C GLY A 380 -21.47 19.66 32.47
N LYS A 381 -21.20 18.40 32.08
CA LYS A 381 -19.86 17.90 31.76
C LYS A 381 -19.61 17.93 30.26
N ARG A 382 -18.38 18.26 29.87
CA ARG A 382 -17.93 18.23 28.47
C ARG A 382 -17.69 16.77 28.05
N VAL A 383 -18.49 16.27 27.14
CA VAL A 383 -18.33 14.95 26.50
C VAL A 383 -17.87 15.17 25.06
N GLN A 384 -16.98 14.31 24.56
CA GLN A 384 -16.51 14.41 23.19
C GLN A 384 -16.30 13.01 22.63
N LYS A 385 -17.02 12.69 21.55
CA LYS A 385 -16.89 11.40 20.86
C LYS A 385 -15.61 11.38 20.03
N VAL A 386 -14.93 10.22 20.04
CA VAL A 386 -13.73 9.96 19.24
C VAL A 386 -13.86 8.57 18.62
N ASP A 387 -13.84 8.51 17.30
CA ASP A 387 -13.86 7.26 16.55
C ASP A 387 -12.46 6.91 16.07
N ILE A 388 -12.06 5.66 16.22
CA ILE A 388 -10.75 5.15 15.83
C ILE A 388 -10.96 4.11 14.74
N VAL A 389 -10.41 4.40 13.57
CA VAL A 389 -10.37 3.50 12.43
C VAL A 389 -9.01 2.82 12.43
N PHE A 390 -9.01 1.51 12.61
CA PHE A 390 -7.82 0.67 12.58
C PHE A 390 -7.38 0.38 11.14
N ASN A 391 -6.10 0.12 10.95
CA ASN A 391 -5.59 -0.43 9.69
C ASN A 391 -6.18 -1.84 9.49
N PHE A 392 -6.42 -2.23 8.23
CA PHE A 392 -6.98 -3.52 7.80
C PHE A 392 -8.45 -3.77 8.19
N VAL A 393 -8.82 -3.49 9.43
CA VAL A 393 -10.10 -3.91 10.01
C VAL A 393 -11.15 -2.79 10.13
N GLY A 394 -10.77 -1.53 9.87
CA GLY A 394 -11.71 -0.41 9.85
C GLY A 394 -12.16 0.04 11.25
N GLU A 395 -13.39 0.53 11.35
CA GLU A 395 -13.96 0.99 12.63
C GLU A 395 -14.56 -0.19 13.41
N LEU A 396 -14.14 -0.33 14.66
CA LEU A 396 -14.56 -1.41 15.55
C LEU A 396 -15.55 -0.88 16.58
N ASN A 397 -16.82 -1.20 16.37
CA ASN A 397 -17.88 -0.89 17.32
C ASN A 397 -17.87 -1.94 18.42
N PHE A 398 -17.00 -1.75 19.40
CA PHE A 398 -17.12 -2.46 20.66
C PHE A 398 -18.43 -1.99 21.29
N LEU A 399 -19.41 -2.88 21.43
CA LEU A 399 -20.45 -2.71 22.43
C LEU A 399 -19.69 -2.47 23.73
N SER A 400 -19.65 -1.22 24.19
CA SER A 400 -18.97 -0.89 25.43
C SER A 400 -19.54 -1.81 26.49
N ALA A 401 -18.69 -2.67 27.05
CA ALA A 401 -18.98 -3.27 28.34
C ALA A 401 -19.39 -2.10 29.25
N SER A 402 -20.66 -2.10 29.63
CA SER A 402 -21.28 -1.32 30.70
C SER A 402 -20.51 -0.08 31.13
N GLN A 403 -21.03 1.11 30.77
CA GLN A 403 -20.77 2.32 31.55
C GLN A 403 -20.79 1.95 33.05
N PRO A 404 -19.76 2.30 33.85
CA PRO A 404 -19.83 2.04 35.28
C PRO A 404 -21.03 2.83 35.82
N LYS A 405 -22.08 2.10 36.19
CA LYS A 405 -23.12 2.61 37.07
C LYS A 405 -22.39 3.12 38.30
N GLN A 406 -22.37 4.44 38.49
CA GLN A 406 -21.99 5.03 39.76
C GLN A 406 -22.97 4.46 40.79
N GLN A 407 -22.47 3.57 41.64
CA GLN A 407 -23.17 3.14 42.83
C GLN A 407 -23.33 4.37 43.71
N GLY A 408 -24.59 4.77 43.94
CA GLY A 408 -24.93 5.76 44.95
C GLY A 408 -24.63 5.18 46.33
N ALA A 409 -23.93 5.99 47.14
CA ALA A 409 -24.01 5.93 48.59
C ALA A 409 -24.87 7.11 49.04
#